data_AF-A0A397HHE7-F1
#
_entry.id   AF-A0A397HHE7-F1
#
_cell.length_a   1.000
_cell.length_b   1.000
_cell.length_c   1.000
_cell.angle_alpha   90.00
_cell.angle_beta   90.00
_cell.angle_gamma   90.00
#
_symmetry.space_group_name_H-M   'P 1'
#
loop_
_entity.id
_entity.type
_entity.pdbx_description
1 polymer ?
#
loop_
_entity_poly.entity_id
_entity_poly.type
_entity_poly.pdbx_seq_one_letter_code
_entity_poly.pdbx_strand_id
1 'polypeptide(L)'
;MTDFKTKNKTLPCKTLECKLCNKIYKRPSGLKKHKKIIKDLNTIKPSIYILPEKAIEETCQMLVYHIKEKLKQNSRHVGNVSVTIGGTESQFFGVFKGYIHNYFPKSGTYKCIFKGADAYSTLAHILKDENWGVKYFLQHQKTFVLLNSNNQNSLQESYLNKENQEPDPLQELDPLQEPDQLNIQKSRNSLKKKIYRPKPVQIIIGWKKKIKSDVYNITSSAGFIFINFIVSRTKVYNSVYVDIE
;
A
#
# COMPACT_ATOMS: atom_id res chain seq x y z
N MET A 1 -52.11 -33.50 -6.58
CA MET A 1 -51.75 -33.38 -5.14
C MET A 1 -50.35 -33.94 -4.98
N THR A 2 -49.28 -33.24 -4.63
CA THR A 2 -49.05 -31.84 -4.21
C THR A 2 -47.55 -31.61 -4.41
N ASP A 3 -47.17 -30.58 -5.17
CA ASP A 3 -45.79 -30.14 -5.38
C ASP A 3 -45.21 -29.48 -4.13
N PHE A 4 -44.16 -30.05 -3.54
CA PHE A 4 -43.34 -29.37 -2.53
C PHE A 4 -42.22 -28.58 -3.21
N LYS A 5 -42.52 -27.35 -3.64
CA LYS A 5 -41.49 -26.34 -3.97
C LYS A 5 -40.96 -25.73 -2.68
N THR A 6 -39.85 -26.27 -2.16
CA THR A 6 -39.04 -25.62 -1.12
C THR A 6 -38.34 -24.40 -1.70
N LYS A 7 -38.97 -23.21 -1.55
CA LYS A 7 -38.33 -21.93 -1.85
C LYS A 7 -37.29 -21.63 -0.76
N ASN A 8 -36.03 -21.95 -1.02
CA ASN A 8 -34.90 -21.43 -0.26
C ASN A 8 -34.80 -19.91 -0.50
N LYS A 9 -35.45 -19.12 0.36
CA LYS A 9 -35.21 -17.68 0.47
C LYS A 9 -33.85 -17.49 1.15
N THR A 10 -32.79 -17.37 0.36
CA THR A 10 -31.49 -16.91 0.85
C THR A 10 -31.64 -15.43 1.25
N LEU A 11 -31.84 -15.16 2.54
CA LEU A 11 -31.76 -13.81 3.08
C LEU A 11 -30.35 -13.23 2.78
N PRO A 12 -30.24 -11.96 2.38
CA PRO A 12 -28.94 -11.32 2.24
C PRO A 12 -28.27 -11.25 3.61
N CYS A 13 -27.20 -12.04 3.78
CA CYS A 13 -26.38 -12.03 4.99
C CYS A 13 -25.74 -10.63 5.11
N LYS A 14 -26.24 -9.81 6.04
CA LYS A 14 -25.66 -8.49 6.34
C LYS A 14 -24.15 -8.65 6.55
N THR A 15 -23.36 -8.02 5.69
CA THR A 15 -21.89 -8.02 5.81
C THR A 15 -21.49 -7.27 7.07
N LEU A 16 -20.95 -7.99 8.06
CA LEU A 16 -20.50 -7.41 9.31
C LEU A 16 -19.05 -6.97 9.16
N GLU A 17 -18.85 -5.70 8.82
CA GLU A 17 -17.51 -5.16 8.55
C GLU A 17 -17.05 -4.13 9.59
N CYS A 18 -15.74 -4.01 9.74
CA CYS A 18 -15.11 -2.94 10.50
C CYS A 18 -14.72 -1.81 9.56
N LYS A 19 -15.32 -0.63 9.73
CA LYS A 19 -15.06 0.56 8.89
C LYS A 19 -13.61 1.06 8.90
N LEU A 20 -12.86 0.78 9.97
CA LEU A 20 -11.45 1.21 10.05
C LEU A 20 -10.51 0.29 9.27
N CYS A 21 -10.78 -1.02 9.21
CA CYS A 21 -9.84 -2.00 8.62
C CYS A 21 -10.40 -2.80 7.43
N ASN A 22 -11.69 -2.60 7.14
CA ASN A 22 -12.47 -3.31 6.14
C ASN A 22 -12.38 -4.85 6.28
N LYS A 23 -12.21 -5.35 7.51
CA LYS A 23 -12.29 -6.79 7.81
C LYS A 23 -13.75 -7.20 7.96
N ILE A 24 -14.11 -8.27 7.28
CA ILE A 24 -15.44 -8.87 7.31
C ILE A 24 -15.46 -9.99 8.36
N TYR A 25 -16.53 -10.03 9.16
CA TYR A 25 -16.73 -11.00 10.22
C TYR A 25 -17.97 -11.84 9.94
N LYS A 26 -17.86 -13.15 10.22
CA LYS A 26 -19.01 -14.07 10.11
C LYS A 26 -20.04 -13.90 11.23
N ARG A 27 -19.63 -13.37 12.39
CA ARG A 27 -20.46 -13.28 13.61
C ARG A 27 -20.39 -11.87 14.22
N PRO A 28 -21.50 -11.31 14.73
CA PRO A 28 -21.52 -10.00 15.40
C PRO A 28 -20.59 -9.94 16.62
N SER A 29 -20.49 -11.02 17.38
CA SER A 29 -19.59 -11.12 18.53
C SER A 29 -18.11 -10.96 18.14
N GLY A 30 -17.71 -11.50 16.99
CA GLY A 30 -16.36 -11.33 16.44
C GLY A 30 -16.08 -9.87 16.08
N LEU A 31 -17.02 -9.20 15.41
CA LEU A 31 -16.91 -7.79 15.09
C LEU A 31 -16.86 -6.91 16.36
N LYS A 32 -17.68 -7.22 17.38
CA LYS A 32 -17.69 -6.49 18.65
C LYS A 32 -16.36 -6.59 19.39
N LYS A 33 -15.80 -7.80 19.51
CA LYS A 33 -14.46 -8.03 20.10
C LYS A 33 -13.38 -7.26 19.34
N HIS A 34 -13.42 -7.32 18.01
CA HIS A 34 -12.48 -6.59 17.18
C HIS A 34 -12.57 -5.07 17.35
N LYS A 35 -13.78 -4.50 17.35
CA LYS A 35 -14.01 -3.07 17.58
C LYS A 35 -13.47 -2.63 18.94
N LYS A 36 -13.64 -3.46 19.99
CA LYS A 36 -13.05 -3.20 21.31
C LYS A 36 -11.53 -3.11 21.23
N ILE A 37 -10.88 -4.09 20.61
CA ILE A 37 -9.41 -4.08 20.42
C ILE A 37 -8.97 -2.80 19.70
N ILE A 38 -9.61 -2.45 18.57
CA ILE A 38 -9.24 -1.24 17.83
C ILE A 38 -9.45 0.02 18.67
N LYS A 39 -10.54 0.10 19.45
CA LYS A 39 -10.78 1.22 20.36
C LYS A 39 -9.67 1.33 21.41
N ASP A 40 -9.30 0.21 22.02
CA ASP A 40 -8.26 0.15 23.05
C ASP A 40 -6.88 0.54 22.46
N LEU A 41 -6.59 0.14 21.22
CA LEU A 41 -5.36 0.52 20.50
C LEU A 41 -5.26 2.02 20.20
N ASN A 42 -6.39 2.67 19.93
CA ASN A 42 -6.44 4.10 19.60
C ASN A 42 -6.70 4.98 20.83
N THR A 43 -6.72 4.40 22.02
CA THR A 43 -6.73 5.13 23.28
C THR A 43 -5.31 5.48 23.67
N ILE A 44 -5.08 6.72 24.09
CA ILE A 44 -3.75 7.17 24.54
C ILE A 44 -3.39 6.37 25.79
N LYS A 45 -2.23 5.70 25.76
CA LYS A 45 -1.69 5.00 26.93
C LYS A 45 -1.09 6.03 27.89
N PRO A 46 -1.18 5.84 29.21
CA PRO A 46 -0.58 6.75 30.19
C PRO A 46 0.91 6.99 30.00
N SER A 47 1.63 6.03 29.41
CA SER A 47 3.06 6.12 29.12
C SER A 47 3.41 7.00 27.91
N ILE A 48 2.43 7.43 27.12
CA ILE A 48 2.65 8.22 25.91
C ILE A 48 2.47 9.69 26.27
N TYR A 49 3.54 10.47 26.13
CA TYR A 49 3.47 11.91 26.30
C TYR A 49 2.53 12.53 25.27
N ILE A 50 1.63 13.40 25.72
CA ILE A 50 0.68 14.14 24.87
C ILE A 50 1.41 15.35 24.30
N LEU A 51 1.62 15.36 22.99
CA LEU A 51 2.27 16.47 22.31
C LEU A 51 1.33 17.68 22.16
N PRO A 52 1.87 18.91 22.20
CA PRO A 52 1.12 20.10 21.80
C PRO A 52 0.77 20.01 20.31
N GLU A 53 -0.35 20.65 19.92
CA GLU A 53 -0.86 20.57 18.54
C GLU A 53 0.17 21.00 17.50
N LYS A 54 0.92 22.06 17.78
CA LYS A 54 2.00 22.54 16.89
C LYS A 54 3.05 21.47 16.57
N ALA A 55 3.45 20.67 17.57
CA ALA A 55 4.42 19.59 17.35
C ALA A 55 3.84 18.45 16.50
N ILE A 56 2.52 18.22 16.58
CA ILE A 56 1.82 17.27 15.71
C ILE A 56 1.81 17.79 14.27
N GLU A 57 1.53 19.07 14.06
CA GLU A 57 1.55 19.71 12.73
C GLU A 57 2.93 19.66 12.08
N GLU A 58 3.98 20.01 12.83
CA GLU A 58 5.37 19.88 12.38
C GLU A 58 5.70 18.43 12.01
N THR A 59 5.20 17.46 12.78
CA THR A 59 5.35 16.03 12.45
C THR A 59 4.63 15.68 11.15
N CYS A 60 3.41 16.17 10.91
CA CYS A 60 2.69 15.96 9.65
C CYS A 60 3.48 16.51 8.46
N GLN A 61 3.98 17.75 8.56
CA GLN A 61 4.79 18.40 7.52
C GLN A 61 6.08 17.61 7.23
N MET A 62 6.75 17.13 8.28
CA MET A 62 7.95 16.29 8.16
C MET A 62 7.64 14.98 7.41
N LEU A 63 6.52 14.32 7.71
CA LEU A 63 6.11 13.09 7.01
C LEU A 63 5.84 13.36 5.53
N VAL A 64 5.09 14.43 5.22
CA VAL A 64 4.80 14.84 3.84
C VAL A 64 6.09 15.15 3.07
N TYR A 65 7.01 15.89 3.68
CA TYR A 65 8.30 16.20 3.08
C TYR A 65 9.04 14.93 2.65
N HIS A 66 9.19 13.96 3.54
CA HIS A 66 9.90 12.72 3.23
C HIS A 66 9.18 11.84 2.20
N ILE A 67 7.84 11.88 2.15
CA ILE A 67 7.09 11.22 1.07
C ILE A 67 7.43 11.89 -0.27
N LYS A 68 7.29 13.22 -0.36
CA LYS A 68 7.56 14.01 -1.58
C LYS A 68 9.03 13.97 -2.01
N GLU A 69 9.95 13.74 -1.09
CA GLU A 69 11.38 13.52 -1.36
C GLU A 69 11.60 12.25 -2.22
N LYS A 70 10.77 11.21 -2.02
CA LYS A 70 10.83 9.98 -2.82
C LYS A 70 10.05 10.04 -4.13
N LEU A 71 9.18 11.03 -4.28
CA LEU A 71 8.54 11.34 -5.56
C LEU A 71 9.56 12.02 -6.48
N LYS A 72 10.16 11.26 -7.40
CA LYS A 72 11.19 11.74 -8.33
C LYS A 72 10.72 11.62 -9.78
N GLN A 73 11.22 12.48 -10.66
CA GLN A 73 10.78 12.56 -12.07
C GLN A 73 11.18 11.30 -12.89
N ASN A 74 12.35 10.74 -12.60
CA ASN A 74 12.92 9.64 -13.36
C ASN A 74 12.13 8.34 -13.12
N SER A 75 11.80 7.64 -14.22
CA SER A 75 11.02 6.39 -14.22
C SER A 75 11.65 5.27 -13.39
N ARG A 76 12.98 5.28 -13.17
CA ARG A 76 13.66 4.32 -12.30
C ARG A 76 13.18 4.34 -10.84
N HIS A 77 12.46 5.39 -10.43
CA HIS A 77 11.90 5.55 -9.08
C HIS A 77 10.41 5.18 -8.98
N VAL A 78 9.82 4.65 -10.05
CA VAL A 78 8.47 4.08 -10.04
C VAL A 78 8.51 2.69 -9.37
N GLY A 79 7.47 2.34 -8.62
CA GLY A 79 7.35 1.06 -7.94
C GLY A 79 7.34 1.17 -6.42
N ASN A 80 7.67 0.07 -5.74
CA ASN A 80 7.62 0.00 -4.28
C ASN A 80 8.69 0.88 -3.63
N VAL A 81 8.27 1.73 -2.69
CA VAL A 81 9.12 2.65 -1.95
C VAL A 81 8.90 2.46 -0.46
N SER A 82 10.00 2.48 0.30
CA SER A 82 10.01 2.49 1.76
C SER A 82 10.75 3.73 2.25
N VAL A 83 10.17 4.43 3.20
CA VAL A 83 10.75 5.59 3.87
C VAL A 83 10.87 5.27 5.36
N THR A 84 12.00 5.65 5.96
CA THR A 84 12.25 5.48 7.41
C THR A 84 12.68 6.83 7.97
N ILE A 85 12.02 7.27 9.04
CA ILE A 85 12.20 8.60 9.63
C ILE A 85 12.35 8.42 11.14
N GLY A 86 13.30 9.13 11.76
CA GLY A 86 13.40 9.16 13.22
C GLY A 86 12.12 9.74 13.82
N GLY A 87 11.60 9.14 14.88
CA GLY A 87 10.39 9.67 15.50
C GLY A 87 10.03 8.95 16.80
N THR A 88 9.48 9.69 17.75
CA THR A 88 9.02 9.16 19.04
C THR A 88 7.67 8.44 18.89
N GLU A 89 7.34 7.59 19.85
CA GLU A 89 6.01 6.96 19.91
C GLU A 89 4.91 8.03 20.01
N SER A 90 5.15 9.09 20.79
CA SER A 90 4.24 10.23 20.94
C SER A 90 3.98 10.97 19.62
N GLN A 91 5.01 11.21 18.80
CA GLN A 91 4.85 11.82 17.47
C GLN A 91 3.97 10.95 16.58
N PHE A 92 4.22 9.64 16.55
CA PHE A 92 3.39 8.72 15.77
C PHE A 92 1.94 8.69 16.25
N PHE A 93 1.71 8.61 17.56
CA PHE A 93 0.35 8.64 18.12
C PHE A 93 -0.35 9.98 17.90
N GLY A 94 0.35 11.10 18.05
CA GLY A 94 -0.22 12.42 17.82
C GLY A 94 -0.84 12.55 16.43
N VAL A 95 -0.18 11.99 15.41
CA VAL A 95 -0.66 12.03 14.02
C VAL A 95 -1.69 10.93 13.72
N PHE A 96 -1.42 9.69 14.12
CA PHE A 96 -2.18 8.52 13.63
C PHE A 96 -3.21 7.96 14.61
N LYS A 97 -3.42 8.59 15.77
CA LYS A 97 -4.48 8.20 16.71
C LYS A 97 -5.84 8.20 15.99
N GLY A 98 -6.60 7.13 16.21
CA GLY A 98 -7.87 6.87 15.52
C GLY A 98 -7.73 5.97 14.29
N TYR A 99 -6.52 5.84 13.75
CA TYR A 99 -6.23 5.09 12.51
C TYR A 99 -5.28 3.90 12.71
N ILE A 100 -4.96 3.54 13.97
CA ILE A 100 -4.10 2.40 14.28
C ILE A 100 -4.89 1.09 14.12
N HIS A 101 -4.39 0.19 13.28
CA HIS A 101 -5.01 -1.12 13.02
C HIS A 101 -4.43 -2.22 13.90
N ASN A 102 -3.11 -2.21 14.10
CA ASN A 102 -2.41 -3.26 14.82
C ASN A 102 -1.36 -2.70 15.77
N TYR A 103 -1.15 -3.39 16.89
CA TYR A 103 0.02 -3.23 17.75
C TYR A 103 0.61 -4.60 18.07
N PHE A 104 1.94 -4.70 18.00
CA PHE A 104 2.70 -5.90 18.33
C PHE A 104 3.53 -5.61 19.58
N PRO A 105 3.08 -6.03 20.79
CA PRO A 105 3.76 -5.70 22.04
C PRO A 105 5.20 -6.20 22.09
N LYS A 106 5.44 -7.44 21.63
CA LYS A 106 6.77 -8.06 21.62
C LYS A 106 7.81 -7.27 20.84
N SER A 107 7.41 -6.62 19.75
CA SER A 107 8.31 -5.84 18.89
C SER A 107 8.14 -4.33 19.05
N GLY A 108 7.26 -3.88 19.97
CA GLY A 108 6.90 -2.47 20.13
C GLY A 108 6.52 -1.81 18.80
N THR A 109 5.70 -2.48 17.97
CA THR A 109 5.40 -2.01 16.60
C THR A 109 3.93 -1.67 16.43
N TYR A 110 3.63 -0.45 15.98
CA TYR A 110 2.30 -0.04 15.53
C TYR A 110 2.19 -0.10 14.00
N LYS A 111 0.99 -0.35 13.49
CA LYS A 111 0.70 -0.27 12.05
C LYS A 111 -0.67 0.35 11.78
N CYS A 112 -0.65 1.31 10.86
CA CYS A 112 -1.77 1.88 10.15
C CYS A 112 -1.74 1.36 8.70
N ILE A 113 -2.87 0.92 8.18
CA ILE A 113 -3.03 0.32 6.84
C ILE A 113 -4.14 1.07 6.13
N PHE A 114 -3.79 1.83 5.11
CA PHE A 114 -4.71 2.60 4.28
C PHE A 114 -4.87 1.90 2.93
N LYS A 115 -6.11 1.56 2.56
CA LYS A 115 -6.47 0.84 1.34
C LYS A 115 -7.89 1.22 0.93
N GLY A 116 -8.19 1.18 -0.37
CA GLY A 116 -9.50 1.55 -0.91
C GLY A 116 -9.54 2.98 -1.46
N ALA A 117 -10.72 3.37 -1.95
CA ALA A 117 -10.93 4.65 -2.65
C ALA A 117 -10.80 5.88 -1.71
N ASP A 118 -11.08 5.70 -0.42
CA ASP A 118 -11.03 6.70 0.65
C ASP A 118 -9.64 6.85 1.28
N ALA A 119 -8.69 5.99 0.93
CA ALA A 119 -7.36 6.00 1.54
C ALA A 119 -6.60 7.32 1.30
N TYR A 120 -6.73 7.89 0.10
CA TYR A 120 -6.02 9.13 -0.24
C TYR A 120 -6.59 10.33 0.52
N SER A 121 -7.92 10.47 0.55
CA SER A 121 -8.60 11.55 1.27
C SER A 121 -8.42 11.43 2.78
N THR A 122 -8.44 10.22 3.33
CA THR A 122 -8.16 9.97 4.74
C THR A 122 -6.74 10.43 5.12
N LEU A 123 -5.74 10.08 4.31
CA LEU A 123 -4.37 10.53 4.54
C LEU A 123 -4.20 12.03 4.34
N ALA A 124 -4.90 12.64 3.39
CA ALA A 124 -4.90 14.09 3.21
C ALA A 124 -5.42 14.81 4.47
N HIS A 125 -6.49 14.29 5.07
CA HIS A 125 -7.03 14.83 6.32
C HIS A 125 -6.07 14.63 7.50
N ILE A 126 -5.46 13.44 7.65
CA ILE A 126 -4.50 13.14 8.72
C ILE A 126 -3.25 14.02 8.62
N LEU A 127 -2.70 14.15 7.41
CA LEU A 127 -1.45 14.87 7.15
C LEU A 127 -1.66 16.38 6.98
N LYS A 128 -2.91 16.86 6.99
CA LYS A 128 -3.28 18.27 6.76
C LYS A 128 -2.71 18.83 5.43
N ASP A 129 -2.65 18.01 4.37
CA ASP A 129 -2.19 18.40 3.03
C ASP A 129 -2.93 17.59 1.95
N GLU A 130 -3.71 18.25 1.09
CA GLU A 130 -4.46 17.61 -0.01
C GLU A 130 -3.55 16.99 -1.08
N ASN A 131 -2.36 17.53 -1.25
CA ASN A 131 -1.36 17.12 -2.22
C ASN A 131 -0.20 16.36 -1.57
N TRP A 132 -0.40 15.79 -0.37
CA TRP A 132 0.62 15.08 0.40
C TRP A 132 1.38 14.02 -0.43
N GLY A 133 0.67 13.36 -1.34
CA GLY A 133 1.16 12.24 -2.13
C GLY A 133 1.42 12.58 -3.60
N VAL A 134 1.48 13.85 -4.00
CA VAL A 134 1.69 14.27 -5.40
C VAL A 134 2.85 15.25 -5.49
N LYS A 135 3.66 15.11 -6.54
CA LYS A 135 4.70 16.07 -6.91
C LYS A 135 4.66 16.35 -8.40
N TYR A 136 4.63 17.64 -8.73
CA TYR A 136 4.62 18.16 -10.08
C TYR A 136 6.04 18.50 -10.53
N PHE A 137 6.32 18.25 -11.80
CA PHE A 137 7.57 18.60 -12.46
C PHE A 137 7.26 19.45 -13.70
N LEU A 138 8.29 20.13 -14.18
CA LEU A 138 8.27 20.77 -15.49
C LEU A 138 7.93 19.72 -16.57
N GLN A 139 7.41 20.18 -17.72
CA GLN A 139 6.95 19.34 -18.84
C GLN A 139 5.65 18.57 -18.57
N HIS A 140 4.79 19.11 -17.68
CA HIS A 140 3.48 18.54 -17.39
C HIS A 140 3.57 17.09 -16.93
N GLN A 141 4.58 16.75 -16.12
CA GLN A 141 4.73 15.43 -15.55
C GLN A 141 4.42 15.50 -14.07
N LYS A 142 3.75 14.47 -13.54
CA LYS A 142 3.58 14.31 -12.10
C LYS A 142 3.94 12.90 -11.67
N THR A 143 4.57 12.79 -10.50
CA THR A 143 4.66 11.52 -9.78
C THR A 143 3.79 11.57 -8.55
N PHE A 144 3.20 10.44 -8.22
CA PHE A 144 2.21 10.35 -7.16
C PHE A 144 2.26 9.01 -6.47
N VAL A 145 1.76 8.99 -5.24
CA VAL A 145 1.55 7.77 -4.48
C VAL A 145 0.35 7.04 -5.07
N LEU A 146 0.59 5.85 -5.60
CA LEU A 146 -0.44 4.98 -6.14
C LEU A 146 -1.30 4.43 -4.99
N LEU A 147 -2.59 4.68 -5.09
CA LEU A 147 -3.64 4.07 -4.30
C LEU A 147 -4.65 3.47 -5.28
N ASN A 148 -5.32 2.37 -4.88
CA ASN A 148 -6.27 1.70 -5.75
C ASN A 148 -7.53 2.57 -5.91
N SER A 149 -7.52 3.52 -6.84
CA SER A 149 -8.74 4.10 -7.39
C SER A 149 -9.30 3.14 -8.43
N ASN A 150 -10.62 2.98 -8.45
CA ASN A 150 -11.36 2.05 -9.31
C ASN A 150 -11.26 2.36 -10.84
N ASN A 151 -10.27 3.15 -11.28
CA ASN A 151 -10.07 3.55 -12.67
C ASN A 151 -8.77 2.95 -13.25
N GLN A 152 -8.52 1.67 -12.96
CA GLN A 152 -7.34 0.92 -13.42
C GLN A 152 -7.59 0.12 -14.71
N ASN A 153 -8.56 0.51 -15.55
CA ASN A 153 -8.72 -0.15 -16.85
C ASN A 153 -7.56 0.16 -17.82
N SER A 154 -6.76 1.22 -17.59
CA SER A 154 -5.68 1.62 -18.50
C SER A 154 -4.27 1.21 -18.06
N LEU A 155 -4.05 0.83 -16.80
CA LEU A 155 -2.72 0.43 -16.31
C LEU A 155 -2.47 -1.07 -16.45
N GLN A 156 -3.52 -1.89 -16.49
CA GLN A 156 -3.39 -3.35 -16.64
C GLN A 156 -2.80 -3.76 -18.01
N GLU A 157 -3.13 -3.03 -19.07
CA GLU A 157 -2.58 -3.27 -20.43
C GLU A 157 -1.07 -2.98 -20.50
N SER A 158 -0.58 -1.99 -19.75
CA SER A 158 0.83 -1.60 -19.79
C SER A 158 1.79 -2.61 -19.14
N TYR A 159 1.29 -3.44 -18.21
CA TYR A 159 2.07 -4.51 -17.58
C TYR A 159 2.03 -5.81 -18.36
N LEU A 160 0.93 -6.11 -19.09
CA LEU A 160 0.84 -7.30 -19.95
C LEU A 160 1.63 -7.15 -21.26
N ASN A 161 1.69 -5.94 -21.82
CA ASN A 161 2.31 -5.73 -23.14
C ASN A 161 3.85 -5.78 -23.15
N LYS A 162 4.50 -5.87 -21.98
CA LYS A 162 5.97 -6.00 -21.89
C LYS A 162 6.49 -7.43 -21.95
N GLU A 163 5.63 -8.45 -21.82
CA GLU A 163 6.04 -9.86 -21.94
C GLU A 163 5.85 -10.44 -23.36
N ASN A 164 5.31 -9.67 -24.31
CA ASN A 164 4.96 -10.16 -25.66
C ASN A 164 5.76 -9.49 -26.81
N GLN A 165 6.94 -8.91 -26.55
CA GLN A 165 7.84 -8.53 -27.64
C GLN A 165 8.94 -9.59 -27.81
N GLU A 166 8.73 -10.47 -28.79
CA GLU A 166 9.81 -11.24 -29.41
C GLU A 166 10.87 -10.30 -30.00
N PRO A 167 12.16 -10.65 -29.93
CA PRO A 167 13.18 -10.00 -30.75
C PRO A 167 13.02 -10.43 -32.22
N ASP A 168 12.94 -9.43 -33.10
CA ASP A 168 12.88 -9.52 -34.57
C ASP A 168 14.12 -10.25 -35.17
N PRO A 169 13.98 -11.20 -36.11
CA PRO A 169 15.09 -12.01 -36.63
C PRO A 169 15.52 -11.58 -38.04
N LEU A 170 16.67 -10.91 -38.15
CA LEU A 170 17.44 -10.88 -39.40
C LEU A 170 18.94 -10.73 -39.10
N GLN A 171 19.71 -11.81 -39.27
CA GLN A 171 20.94 -11.83 -40.07
C GLN A 171 21.61 -13.22 -40.06
N GLU A 172 21.55 -13.83 -41.26
CA GLU A 172 22.50 -14.71 -41.95
C GLU A 172 22.92 -16.07 -41.36
N LEU A 173 22.59 -17.10 -42.16
CA LEU A 173 23.10 -18.46 -42.14
C LEU A 173 24.57 -18.48 -42.56
N ASP A 174 25.37 -19.34 -41.92
CA ASP A 174 26.36 -20.13 -42.66
C ASP A 174 26.37 -21.58 -42.11
N PRO A 175 26.38 -22.62 -42.97
CA PRO A 175 26.10 -24.00 -42.60
C PRO A 175 27.38 -24.82 -42.43
N LEU A 176 27.49 -25.64 -41.36
CA LEU A 176 28.26 -26.89 -41.30
C LEU A 176 28.16 -27.49 -39.89
N GLN A 177 27.25 -28.46 -39.69
CA GLN A 177 27.49 -29.75 -39.01
C GLN A 177 26.17 -30.51 -38.81
N GLU A 178 26.16 -31.74 -39.32
CA GLU A 178 25.07 -32.71 -39.27
C GLU A 178 24.87 -33.34 -37.86
N PRO A 179 23.74 -34.05 -37.65
CA PRO A 179 23.07 -34.17 -36.36
C PRO A 179 23.41 -35.47 -35.62
N ASP A 180 23.37 -35.43 -34.28
CA ASP A 180 23.24 -36.66 -33.49
C ASP A 180 22.00 -36.62 -32.60
N GLN A 181 21.15 -37.61 -32.85
CA GLN A 181 19.91 -37.89 -32.15
C GLN A 181 20.21 -38.53 -30.80
N LEU A 182 19.67 -38.01 -29.69
CA LEU A 182 19.13 -38.87 -28.63
C LEU A 182 18.28 -38.11 -27.59
N ASN A 183 17.18 -38.77 -27.19
CA ASN A 183 16.40 -38.59 -25.98
C ASN A 183 15.35 -37.47 -25.90
N ILE A 184 14.31 -37.69 -26.70
CA ILE A 184 12.93 -37.52 -26.24
C ILE A 184 12.66 -38.54 -25.12
N GLN A 185 12.59 -38.10 -23.87
CA GLN A 185 11.59 -38.63 -22.91
C GLN A 185 11.56 -37.85 -21.59
N LYS A 186 10.33 -37.42 -21.26
CA LYS A 186 9.78 -37.25 -19.90
C LYS A 186 10.23 -36.02 -19.11
N SER A 187 9.38 -34.99 -19.14
CA SER A 187 8.70 -34.52 -17.93
C SER A 187 7.55 -33.58 -18.28
N ARG A 188 6.33 -34.14 -18.38
CA ARG A 188 5.09 -33.35 -18.29
C ARG A 188 4.86 -33.00 -16.82
N ASN A 189 5.68 -32.09 -16.28
CA ASN A 189 5.35 -31.42 -15.04
C ASN A 189 4.39 -30.27 -15.37
N SER A 190 3.10 -30.53 -15.20
CA SER A 190 2.08 -29.50 -15.17
C SER A 190 2.37 -28.56 -14.00
N LEU A 191 3.16 -27.51 -14.25
CA LEU A 191 3.27 -26.34 -13.41
C LEU A 191 1.86 -25.73 -13.32
N LYS A 192 1.12 -26.09 -12.28
CA LYS A 192 -0.08 -25.37 -11.87
C LYS A 192 0.34 -23.92 -11.68
N LYS A 193 0.12 -23.06 -12.69
CA LYS A 193 0.31 -21.62 -12.61
C LYS A 193 -0.53 -21.16 -11.41
N LYS A 194 0.13 -20.89 -10.28
CA LYS A 194 -0.48 -20.20 -9.15
C LYS A 194 -1.02 -18.90 -9.74
N ILE A 195 -2.33 -18.77 -9.81
CA ILE A 195 -2.99 -17.51 -10.18
C ILE A 195 -2.55 -16.50 -9.12
N TYR A 196 -1.52 -15.72 -9.45
CA TYR A 196 -0.99 -14.68 -8.60
C TYR A 196 -2.01 -13.56 -8.61
N ARG A 197 -2.89 -13.52 -7.60
CA ARG A 197 -3.73 -12.34 -7.37
C ARG A 197 -2.80 -11.25 -6.85
N PRO A 198 -2.60 -10.14 -7.57
CA PRO A 198 -1.77 -9.05 -7.07
C PRO A 198 -2.36 -8.56 -5.76
N LYS A 199 -1.51 -8.36 -4.74
CA LYS A 199 -1.95 -7.77 -3.47
C LYS A 199 -2.55 -6.39 -3.78
N PRO A 200 -3.69 -6.03 -3.15
CA PRO A 200 -4.28 -4.72 -3.37
C PRO A 200 -3.29 -3.63 -2.99
N VAL A 201 -3.23 -2.57 -3.80
CA VAL A 201 -2.38 -1.40 -3.53
C VAL A 201 -2.81 -0.79 -2.20
N GLN A 202 -1.87 -0.69 -1.27
CA GLN A 202 -2.09 -0.19 0.08
C GLN A 202 -0.88 0.61 0.56
N ILE A 203 -1.12 1.57 1.44
CA ILE A 203 -0.08 2.31 2.16
C ILE A 203 -0.01 1.76 3.58
N ILE A 204 1.19 1.43 4.01
CA ILE A 204 1.43 0.99 5.39
C ILE A 204 2.29 2.05 6.06
N ILE A 205 1.76 2.64 7.12
CA ILE A 205 2.51 3.55 7.98
C ILE A 205 2.63 2.89 9.34
N GLY A 206 3.80 2.90 9.95
CA GLY A 206 3.95 2.32 11.27
C GLY A 206 5.08 2.94 12.05
N TRP A 207 5.11 2.63 13.34
CA TRP A 207 6.20 3.00 14.22
C TRP A 207 6.79 1.75 14.83
N LYS A 208 8.10 1.71 14.99
CA LYS A 208 8.80 0.59 15.61
C LYS A 208 9.83 1.09 16.61
N LYS A 209 9.77 0.53 17.82
CA LYS A 209 10.82 0.68 18.83
C LYS A 209 12.12 0.04 18.35
N LYS A 210 13.22 0.78 18.48
CA LYS A 210 14.59 0.35 18.21
C LYS A 210 15.38 0.47 19.50
N ILE A 211 15.89 -0.65 19.97
CA ILE A 211 16.74 -0.72 21.15
C ILE A 211 18.15 -0.96 20.66
N LYS A 212 19.10 -0.16 21.12
CA LYS A 212 20.52 -0.35 20.87
C LYS A 212 21.24 -0.31 22.22
N SER A 213 22.22 -1.19 22.38
CA SER A 213 23.13 -1.19 23.51
C SER A 213 24.51 -0.84 23.00
N ASP A 214 25.26 -0.04 23.74
CA ASP A 214 26.67 0.20 23.46
C ASP A 214 27.56 -0.90 24.08
N VAL A 215 28.88 -0.75 23.91
CA VAL A 215 29.89 -1.69 24.45
C VAL A 215 29.86 -1.75 25.98
N TYR A 216 29.31 -0.72 26.64
CA TYR A 216 29.15 -0.64 28.09
C TYR A 216 27.77 -1.13 28.58
N ASN A 217 26.98 -1.77 27.70
CA ASN A 217 25.59 -2.20 27.96
C ASN A 217 24.62 -1.06 28.29
N ILE A 218 24.98 0.20 28.02
CA ILE A 218 24.06 1.32 28.14
C ILE A 218 23.04 1.21 27.01
N THR A 219 21.78 1.04 27.39
CA THR A 219 20.71 0.76 26.44
C THR A 219 19.96 2.04 26.10
N SER A 220 20.07 2.47 24.84
CA SER A 220 19.26 3.54 24.27
C SER A 220 18.03 2.97 23.56
N SER A 221 16.84 3.49 23.88
CA SER A 221 15.63 3.18 23.14
C SER A 221 15.16 4.38 22.33
N ALA A 222 15.24 4.27 21.01
CA ALA A 222 14.73 5.24 20.06
C ALA A 222 13.62 4.62 19.21
N GLY A 223 12.81 5.44 18.56
CA GLY A 223 11.78 4.98 17.63
C GLY A 223 12.06 5.42 16.20
N PHE A 224 11.43 4.75 15.26
CA PHE A 224 11.33 5.27 13.89
C PHE A 224 9.95 5.01 13.30
N ILE A 225 9.50 5.95 12.49
CA ILE A 225 8.32 5.83 11.65
C ILE A 225 8.77 5.25 10.31
N PHE A 226 8.04 4.29 9.79
CA PHE A 226 8.23 3.75 8.44
C PHE A 226 6.97 3.91 7.61
N ILE A 227 7.15 4.18 6.32
CA ILE A 227 6.07 4.40 5.35
C ILE A 227 6.38 3.56 4.12
N ASN A 228 5.47 2.64 3.78
CA ASN A 228 5.58 1.81 2.59
C ASN A 228 4.45 2.15 1.63
N PHE A 229 4.78 2.48 0.40
CA PHE A 229 3.83 2.85 -0.64
C PHE A 229 4.38 2.55 -2.03
N ILE A 230 3.55 2.71 -3.06
CA ILE A 230 3.94 2.55 -4.46
C ILE A 230 3.96 3.93 -5.12
N VAL A 231 5.01 4.23 -5.88
CA VAL A 231 5.11 5.43 -6.70
C VAL A 231 4.67 5.12 -8.12
N SER A 232 3.85 5.99 -8.69
CA SER A 232 3.47 5.99 -10.11
C SER A 232 3.72 7.35 -10.75
N ARG A 233 3.66 7.41 -12.07
CA ARG A 233 3.91 8.61 -12.88
C ARG A 233 2.88 8.73 -13.99
N THR A 234 2.49 9.96 -14.31
CA THR A 234 1.71 10.27 -15.52
C THR A 234 2.17 11.58 -16.15
N LYS A 235 1.91 11.74 -17.45
CA LYS A 235 1.85 13.05 -18.10
C LYS A 235 0.47 13.67 -17.82
N VAL A 236 0.44 14.97 -17.62
CA VAL A 236 -0.75 15.79 -17.40
C VAL A 236 -1.03 16.47 -18.74
N TYR A 237 -2.01 15.98 -19.48
CA TYR A 237 -2.49 16.68 -20.66
C TYR A 237 -3.61 17.61 -20.19
N ASN A 238 -3.42 18.92 -20.29
CA ASN A 238 -4.53 19.86 -20.14
C ASN A 238 -5.40 19.68 -21.40
N SER A 239 -6.57 19.08 -21.27
CA SER A 239 -7.60 19.19 -22.31
C SER A 239 -8.16 20.61 -22.25
N VAL A 240 -7.44 21.57 -22.80
CA VAL A 240 -8.05 22.82 -23.24
C VAL A 240 -8.78 22.47 -24.53
N TYR A 241 -10.06 22.09 -24.41
CA TYR A 241 -10.95 22.33 -25.54
C TYR A 241 -11.13 23.84 -25.58
N VAL A 242 -10.54 24.41 -26.61
CA VAL A 242 -10.79 25.76 -27.05
C VAL A 242 -12.25 25.75 -27.52
N ASP A 243 -13.14 26.37 -26.77
CA ASP A 243 -14.41 26.82 -27.35
C ASP A 243 -14.04 27.96 -28.30
N ILE A 244 -13.91 27.61 -29.58
CA ILE A 244 -13.90 28.55 -30.69
C ILE A 244 -15.34 28.62 -31.21
N GLU A 245 -15.80 29.88 -31.29
CA GLU A 245 -17.05 30.42 -31.85
C GLU A 245 -18.30 30.40 -30.97
#